data_AF-A0A7W8CZ90-F1
#
_entry.id   AF-A0A7W8CZ90-F1
#
_cell.length_a   1.000
_cell.length_b   1.000
_cell.length_c   1.000
_cell.angle_alpha   90.00
_cell.angle_beta   90.00
_cell.angle_gamma   90.00
#
_symmetry.space_group_name_H-M   'P 1'
#
loop_
_entity.id
_entity.type
_entity.pdbx_description
1 polymer ?
#
loop_
_entity_poly.entity_id
_entity_poly.type
_entity_poly.pdbx_seq_one_letter_code
_entity_poly.pdbx_strand_id
1 'polypeptide(L)'
;MVHLADRWGIEQIRHSWTYYSPKFKKAAIERVLAGHESMRDVSLDLGLSNQGTLPRWVKEYIANGYNVIEKKKGRKTHGKEETEGSSSEERSPAERNCRSSQAERDSYDTKRILKKIKCFGYGKREPGKEEIAGVVTELKGDMAIAGSYCSFRETVFM
;
A
#
# COMPACT_ATOMS: atom_id res chain seq x y z
N MET A 1 22.14 15.69 -21.89
CA MET A 1 22.21 14.23 -22.12
C MET A 1 23.44 13.79 -22.91
N VAL A 2 24.11 14.68 -23.67
CA VAL A 2 25.29 14.32 -24.49
C VAL A 2 26.53 13.98 -23.63
N HIS A 3 26.77 14.72 -22.55
CA HIS A 3 27.97 14.57 -21.70
C HIS A 3 28.17 13.20 -21.02
N LEU A 4 27.09 12.44 -20.79
CA LEU A 4 27.20 11.16 -20.08
C LEU A 4 27.69 10.04 -21.02
N ALA A 5 27.20 10.05 -22.26
CA ALA A 5 27.60 9.08 -23.29
C ALA A 5 29.07 9.26 -23.66
N ASP A 6 29.54 10.51 -23.71
CA ASP A 6 30.94 10.84 -24.04
C ASP A 6 31.92 10.29 -22.99
N ARG A 7 31.52 10.24 -21.71
CA ARG A 7 32.39 9.82 -20.61
C ARG A 7 32.28 8.33 -20.26
N TRP A 8 31.07 7.79 -20.28
CA TRP A 8 30.78 6.43 -19.79
C TRP A 8 30.39 5.45 -20.90
N GLY A 9 30.26 5.94 -22.14
CA GLY A 9 29.77 5.16 -23.27
C GLY A 9 28.25 4.93 -23.21
N ILE A 10 27.68 4.59 -24.36
CA ILE A 10 26.24 4.31 -24.52
C ILE A 10 25.77 3.10 -23.72
N GLU A 11 26.66 2.15 -23.38
CA GLU A 11 26.28 0.90 -22.72
C GLU A 11 25.75 1.13 -21.30
N GLN A 12 26.32 2.09 -20.57
CA GLN A 12 25.84 2.47 -19.22
C GLN A 12 24.45 3.14 -19.26
N ILE A 13 24.11 3.77 -20.37
CA ILE A 13 22.82 4.46 -20.56
C ILE A 13 21.73 3.46 -20.96
N ARG A 14 22.10 2.38 -21.66
CA ARG A 14 21.15 1.36 -22.14
C ARG A 14 20.51 0.56 -21.01
N HIS A 15 21.15 0.45 -19.85
CA HIS A 15 20.57 -0.22 -18.70
C HIS A 15 19.57 0.66 -17.97
N SER A 16 18.30 0.23 -17.95
CA SER A 16 17.20 0.94 -17.28
C SER A 16 17.20 0.75 -15.76
N TRP A 17 17.82 -0.33 -15.27
CA TRP A 17 17.88 -0.66 -13.84
C TRP A 17 19.30 -1.00 -13.41
N THR A 18 19.88 -0.14 -12.58
CA THR A 18 21.18 -0.36 -11.94
C THR A 18 20.96 -0.56 -10.45
N TYR A 19 21.52 -1.63 -9.90
CA TYR A 19 21.56 -1.83 -8.45
C TYR A 19 22.76 -1.07 -7.87
N TYR A 20 22.51 -0.22 -6.88
CA TYR A 20 23.54 0.58 -6.22
C TYR A 20 23.69 0.11 -4.77
N SER A 21 24.90 -0.27 -4.40
CA SER A 21 25.23 -0.68 -3.04
C SER A 21 25.04 0.51 -2.06
N PRO A 22 24.78 0.24 -0.77
CA PRO A 22 24.53 1.30 0.20
C PRO A 22 25.81 2.11 0.47
N LYS A 23 26.98 1.46 0.39
CA LYS A 23 28.30 2.12 0.46
C LYS A 23 28.47 3.13 -0.68
N PHE A 24 28.10 2.75 -1.90
CA PHE A 24 28.15 3.64 -3.06
C PHE A 24 27.23 4.85 -2.89
N LYS A 25 25.98 4.63 -2.44
CA LYS A 25 25.04 5.71 -2.17
C LYS A 25 25.56 6.68 -1.11
N LYS A 26 26.15 6.18 -0.01
CA LYS A 26 26.77 7.01 1.04
C LYS A 26 27.86 7.90 0.47
N ALA A 27 28.83 7.31 -0.24
CA ALA A 27 29.94 8.06 -0.84
C ALA A 27 29.45 9.16 -1.80
N ALA A 28 28.41 8.87 -2.59
CA ALA A 28 27.79 9.86 -3.49
C ALA A 28 27.15 11.04 -2.72
N ILE A 29 26.43 10.75 -1.64
CA ILE A 29 25.78 11.77 -0.81
C ILE A 29 26.82 12.59 -0.03
N GLU A 30 27.80 11.94 0.57
CA GLU A 30 28.90 12.59 1.30
C GLU A 30 29.66 13.54 0.39
N ARG A 31 29.90 13.17 -0.87
CA ARG A 31 30.54 14.05 -1.85
C ARG A 31 29.74 15.33 -2.12
N VAL A 32 28.42 15.21 -2.28
CA VAL A 32 27.53 16.37 -2.47
C VAL A 32 27.50 17.25 -1.21
N LEU A 33 27.39 16.65 -0.03
CA LEU A 33 27.26 17.39 1.23
C LEU A 33 28.58 18.02 1.70
N ALA A 34 29.70 17.30 1.57
CA ALA A 34 31.01 17.75 2.03
C ALA A 34 31.75 18.60 0.98
N GLY A 35 31.65 18.23 -0.30
CA GLY A 35 32.31 18.94 -1.39
C GLY A 35 31.54 20.16 -1.91
N HIS A 36 30.26 20.31 -1.53
CA HIS A 36 29.34 21.33 -2.05
C HIS A 36 29.30 21.38 -3.60
N GLU A 37 29.61 20.24 -4.23
CA GLU A 37 29.60 20.04 -5.67
C GLU A 37 28.15 20.01 -6.18
N SER A 38 27.95 20.37 -7.45
CA SER A 38 26.62 20.29 -8.04
C SER A 38 26.17 18.83 -8.11
N MET A 39 24.93 18.54 -7.68
CA MET A 39 24.34 17.21 -7.82
C MET A 39 24.36 16.71 -9.27
N ARG A 40 24.33 17.62 -10.25
CA ARG A 40 24.44 17.27 -11.67
C ARG A 40 25.82 16.75 -12.02
N ASP A 41 26.86 17.43 -11.57
CA ASP A 41 28.25 17.06 -11.86
C ASP A 41 28.60 15.75 -11.17
N VAL A 42 28.22 15.58 -9.90
CA VAL A 42 28.38 14.31 -9.18
C VAL A 42 27.60 13.18 -9.86
N SER A 43 26.41 13.45 -10.41
CA SER A 43 25.66 12.44 -11.17
C SER A 43 26.37 12.04 -12.47
N LEU A 44 26.98 12.98 -13.18
CA LEU A 44 27.78 12.72 -14.38
C LEU A 44 29.07 11.96 -14.06
N ASP A 45 29.73 12.32 -12.96
CA ASP A 45 30.95 11.68 -12.47
C ASP A 45 30.70 10.27 -11.94
N LEU A 46 29.48 9.95 -11.51
CA LEU A 46 29.10 8.63 -11.01
C LEU A 46 28.38 7.76 -12.05
N GLY A 47 28.14 8.27 -13.26
CA GLY A 47 27.45 7.52 -14.29
C GLY A 47 25.93 7.41 -14.08
N LEU A 48 25.32 8.25 -13.24
CA LEU A 48 23.89 8.18 -12.94
C LEU A 48 23.08 8.70 -14.14
N SER A 49 22.46 7.77 -14.88
CA SER A 49 21.65 8.08 -16.07
C SER A 49 20.45 8.98 -15.76
N ASN A 50 19.84 8.82 -14.59
CA ASN A 50 18.69 9.60 -14.16
C ASN A 50 19.09 10.71 -13.18
N GLN A 51 18.89 11.95 -13.61
CA GLN A 51 19.16 13.19 -12.87
C GLN A 51 18.39 13.28 -11.53
N GLY A 52 17.24 12.61 -11.42
CA GLY A 52 16.44 12.57 -10.20
C GLY A 52 16.92 11.55 -9.15
N THR A 53 17.90 10.72 -9.47
CA THR A 53 18.37 9.64 -8.59
C THR A 53 19.12 10.17 -7.36
N LEU A 54 20.12 11.03 -7.59
CA LEU A 54 20.95 11.58 -6.52
C LEU A 54 20.16 12.52 -5.58
N PRO A 55 19.32 13.46 -6.08
CA PRO A 55 18.47 14.27 -5.20
C PRO A 55 17.52 13.43 -4.34
N ARG A 56 17.01 12.32 -4.88
CA ARG A 56 16.17 11.40 -4.12
C ARG A 56 16.96 10.73 -2.99
N TRP A 57 18.18 10.26 -3.26
CA TRP A 57 19.03 9.67 -2.22
C TRP A 57 19.35 10.65 -1.10
N VAL A 58 19.66 11.91 -1.44
CA VAL A 58 19.91 12.98 -0.44
C VAL A 58 18.67 13.21 0.43
N LYS A 59 17.48 13.30 -0.16
CA LYS A 59 16.22 13.45 0.59
C LYS A 59 15.97 12.28 1.54
N GLU A 60 16.16 11.05 1.06
CA GLU A 60 16.00 9.85 1.89
C GLU A 60 17.03 9.79 3.02
N TYR A 61 18.26 10.23 2.76
CA TYR A 61 19.34 10.26 3.75
C TYR A 61 19.06 11.25 4.90
N ILE A 62 18.55 12.44 4.58
CA ILE A 62 18.12 13.43 5.59
C ILE A 62 16.93 12.89 6.38
N ALA A 63 15.93 12.31 5.71
CA ALA A 63 14.72 11.78 6.36
C ALA A 63 15.02 10.61 7.31
N ASN A 64 16.02 9.79 7.02
CA ASN A 64 16.40 8.63 7.85
C ASN A 64 17.47 8.97 8.91
N GLY A 65 17.81 10.25 9.12
CA GLY A 65 18.81 10.66 10.10
C GLY A 65 20.22 10.16 9.80
N TYR A 66 20.71 10.38 8.56
CA TYR A 66 22.07 10.01 8.11
C TYR A 66 22.33 8.52 7.95
N ASN A 67 21.28 7.68 7.90
CA ASN A 67 21.39 6.26 7.59
C ASN A 67 20.96 5.93 6.15
N VAL A 68 21.77 5.14 5.44
CA VAL A 68 21.42 4.61 4.12
C VAL A 68 20.81 3.22 4.29
N ILE A 69 19.48 3.19 4.31
CA ILE A 69 18.70 1.97 4.47
C ILE A 69 18.40 1.38 3.09
N GLU A 70 18.72 0.10 2.91
CA GLU A 70 18.25 -0.67 1.76
C GLU A 70 16.79 -1.08 1.97
N LYS A 71 15.86 -0.31 1.38
CA LYS A 71 14.44 -0.67 1.41
C LYS A 71 14.22 -1.93 0.58
N LYS A 72 13.66 -2.98 1.18
CA LYS A 72 13.23 -4.19 0.47
C LYS A 72 12.28 -3.81 -0.66
N LYS A 73 12.52 -4.36 -1.86
CA LYS A 73 11.73 -4.08 -3.06
C LYS A 73 10.33 -4.67 -2.91
N GLY A 74 9.30 -3.84 -2.99
CA GLY A 74 7.90 -4.26 -2.89
C GLY A 74 6.97 -3.11 -2.56
N ARG A 75 5.68 -3.28 -2.88
CA ARG A 75 4.63 -2.38 -2.43
C ARG A 75 4.44 -2.61 -0.93
N LYS A 76 4.59 -1.56 -0.12
CA LYS A 76 4.20 -1.62 1.29
C LYS A 76 2.72 -2.01 1.32
N THR A 77 2.39 -3.10 2.01
CA THR A 77 0.99 -3.46 2.25
C THR A 77 0.36 -2.30 3.00
N HIS A 78 -0.74 -1.75 2.48
CA HIS A 78 -1.52 -0.76 3.23
C HIS A 78 -2.18 -1.51 4.38
N GLY A 79 -1.49 -1.57 5.51
CA GLY A 79 -1.94 -2.29 6.68
C GLY A 79 -0.78 -2.50 7.64
N LYS A 80 -0.84 -1.78 8.75
CA LYS A 80 0.03 -1.77 9.93
C LYS A 80 1.25 -0.87 9.82
N GLU A 81 1.11 0.29 10.46
CA GLU A 81 2.21 1.01 11.09
C GLU A 81 2.90 0.02 12.03
N GLU A 82 4.09 -0.43 11.65
CA GLU A 82 5.02 -1.03 12.59
C GLU A 82 6.17 -0.05 12.71
N THR A 83 6.09 0.69 13.81
CA THR A 83 7.11 1.54 14.40
C THR A 83 8.37 0.72 14.64
N GLU A 84 9.41 0.95 13.84
CA GLU A 84 10.78 0.59 14.21
C GLU A 84 11.61 1.87 14.29
N GLY A 85 11.66 2.39 15.51
CA GLY A 85 12.44 3.55 15.92
C GLY A 85 12.44 3.60 17.44
N SER A 86 13.33 2.82 18.05
CA SER A 86 13.63 2.90 19.48
C SER A 86 14.10 4.31 19.83
N SER A 87 13.30 5.03 20.63
CA SER A 87 13.77 5.90 21.72
C SER A 87 12.57 6.45 22.49
N SER A 88 12.32 5.83 23.63
CA SER A 88 11.91 6.47 24.89
C SER A 88 10.54 7.15 25.03
N GLU A 89 10.05 7.04 26.26
CA GLU A 89 8.87 7.63 26.88
C GLU A 89 7.50 6.99 26.61
N GLU A 90 7.08 6.20 27.61
CA GLU A 90 5.68 5.90 27.90
C GLU A 90 4.80 7.15 27.88
N ARG A 91 3.71 7.09 27.12
CA ARG A 91 2.51 7.89 27.36
C ARG A 91 1.27 7.15 26.85
N SER A 92 0.53 6.58 27.80
CA SER A 92 -0.94 6.38 27.85
C SER A 92 -1.72 6.16 26.55
N PRO A 93 -2.45 5.02 26.39
CA PRO A 93 -3.36 4.81 25.27
C PRO A 93 -4.69 5.53 25.52
N ALA A 94 -4.76 6.82 25.21
CA ALA A 94 -5.99 7.59 25.27
C ALA A 94 -6.30 8.24 23.91
N GLU A 95 -7.35 7.68 23.29
CA GLU A 95 -8.33 8.39 22.45
C GLU A 95 -7.83 9.03 21.14
N ARG A 96 -7.71 8.21 20.10
CA ARG A 96 -8.04 8.63 18.73
C ARG A 96 -9.05 7.67 18.12
N ASN A 97 -10.28 7.79 18.61
CA ASN A 97 -11.45 7.20 17.99
C ASN A 97 -12.24 8.32 17.30
N CYS A 98 -11.99 8.54 16.01
CA CYS A 98 -13.02 9.16 15.17
C CYS A 98 -14.11 8.11 14.97
N ARG A 99 -15.00 7.98 15.95
CA ARG A 99 -16.13 7.04 15.92
C ARG A 99 -17.16 7.62 14.96
N SER A 100 -16.93 7.49 13.66
CA SER A 100 -18.01 7.64 12.70
C SER A 100 -19.16 6.79 13.22
N SER A 101 -20.28 7.46 13.50
CA SER A 101 -21.44 6.81 14.12
C SER A 101 -21.78 5.59 13.27
N GLN A 102 -22.29 4.51 13.88
CA GLN A 102 -22.65 3.30 13.14
C GLN A 102 -23.49 3.64 11.88
N ALA A 103 -24.40 4.61 12.03
CA ALA A 103 -25.20 5.18 10.94
C ALA A 103 -24.40 5.80 9.78
N GLU A 104 -23.25 6.43 10.02
CA GLU A 104 -22.40 6.99 8.96
C GLU A 104 -21.69 5.89 8.16
N ARG A 105 -21.24 4.84 8.86
CA ARG A 105 -20.67 3.64 8.21
C ARG A 105 -21.74 2.91 7.39
N ASP A 106 -22.92 2.69 7.97
CA ASP A 106 -24.05 2.07 7.28
C ASP A 106 -24.52 2.93 6.08
N SER A 107 -24.47 4.27 6.18
CA SER A 107 -24.76 5.19 5.06
C SER A 107 -23.76 5.08 3.92
N TYR A 108 -22.47 4.90 4.22
CA TYR A 108 -21.43 4.72 3.21
C TYR A 108 -21.58 3.37 2.49
N ASP A 109 -21.81 2.30 3.25
CA ASP A 109 -21.95 0.95 2.70
C ASP A 109 -23.21 0.80 1.84
N THR A 110 -24.34 1.37 2.26
CA THR A 110 -25.59 1.38 1.47
C THR A 110 -25.42 2.11 0.13
N LYS A 111 -24.78 3.29 0.12
CA LYS A 111 -24.51 4.04 -1.13
C LYS A 111 -23.65 3.24 -2.12
N ARG A 112 -22.63 2.54 -1.62
CA ARG A 112 -21.74 1.71 -2.43
C ARG A 112 -22.45 0.48 -2.99
N ILE A 113 -23.29 -0.18 -2.18
CA ILE A 113 -24.13 -1.30 -2.59
C ILE A 113 -25.13 -0.86 -3.68
N LEU A 114 -25.84 0.25 -3.47
CA LEU A 114 -26.79 0.79 -4.46
C LEU A 114 -26.12 1.15 -5.78
N LYS A 115 -24.93 1.77 -5.73
CA LYS A 115 -24.14 2.06 -6.94
C LYS A 115 -23.73 0.79 -7.66
N LYS A 116 -23.35 -0.25 -6.92
CA LYS A 116 -22.94 -1.55 -7.47
C LYS A 116 -24.13 -2.26 -8.12
N ILE A 117 -25.29 -2.30 -7.47
CA ILE A 117 -26.55 -2.82 -8.04
C ILE A 117 -26.93 -2.04 -9.31
N LYS A 118 -26.91 -0.70 -9.27
CA LYS A 118 -27.25 0.17 -10.40
C LYS A 118 -26.34 -0.07 -11.61
N CYS A 119 -25.04 -0.28 -11.39
CA CYS A 119 -24.07 -0.51 -12.45
C CYS A 119 -24.00 -1.98 -12.91
N PHE A 120 -24.54 -2.93 -12.15
CA PHE A 120 -24.61 -4.34 -12.51
C PHE A 120 -25.88 -4.73 -13.29
N GLY A 121 -26.75 -3.76 -13.62
CA GLY A 121 -27.95 -3.98 -14.42
C GLY A 121 -27.66 -4.40 -15.87
N TYR A 122 -27.28 -5.66 -16.07
CA TYR A 122 -27.34 -6.35 -17.34
C TYR A 122 -28.77 -6.88 -17.55
N GLY A 123 -29.47 -6.31 -18.53
CA GLY A 123 -30.58 -6.97 -19.23
C GLY A 123 -31.93 -6.98 -18.53
N LYS A 124 -32.96 -6.50 -19.22
CA LYS A 124 -34.38 -6.67 -18.88
C LYS A 124 -34.72 -8.16 -18.63
N ARG A 125 -34.78 -8.56 -17.36
CA ARG A 125 -35.79 -9.48 -16.84
C ARG A 125 -36.14 -9.00 -15.44
N GLU A 126 -37.33 -8.44 -15.28
CA GLU A 126 -37.89 -8.30 -13.95
C GLU A 126 -38.43 -9.68 -13.53
N PRO A 127 -37.90 -10.31 -12.48
CA PRO A 127 -38.49 -11.52 -11.96
C PRO A 127 -39.90 -11.21 -11.46
N GLY A 128 -40.86 -12.09 -11.77
CA GLY A 128 -42.24 -11.93 -11.34
C GLY A 128 -42.33 -11.85 -9.81
N LYS A 129 -43.37 -11.19 -9.29
CA LYS A 129 -43.57 -11.04 -7.83
C LYS A 129 -43.63 -12.42 -7.14
N GLU A 130 -44.09 -13.44 -7.85
CA GLU A 130 -44.13 -14.84 -7.40
C GLU A 130 -42.74 -15.50 -7.33
N GLU A 131 -41.85 -15.20 -8.28
CA GLU A 131 -40.48 -15.75 -8.31
C GLU A 131 -39.64 -15.19 -7.15
N ILE A 132 -39.76 -13.89 -6.89
CA ILE A 132 -39.12 -13.24 -5.74
C ILE A 132 -39.68 -13.82 -4.44
N ALA A 133 -41.00 -13.98 -4.33
CA ALA A 133 -41.63 -14.57 -3.15
C ALA A 133 -41.14 -16.02 -2.93
N GLY A 134 -41.05 -16.82 -4.00
CA GLY A 134 -40.55 -18.20 -3.97
C GLY A 134 -39.13 -18.29 -3.40
N VAL A 135 -38.20 -17.52 -3.98
CA VAL A 135 -36.79 -17.48 -3.50
C VAL A 135 -36.71 -16.99 -2.05
N VAL A 136 -37.51 -15.99 -1.67
CA VAL A 136 -37.56 -15.51 -0.28
C VAL A 136 -38.10 -16.57 0.67
N THR A 137 -39.08 -17.37 0.26
CA THR A 137 -39.62 -18.46 1.09
C THR A 137 -38.65 -19.63 1.22
N GLU A 138 -37.93 -20.01 0.15
CA GLU A 138 -36.89 -21.05 0.19
C GLU A 138 -35.77 -20.65 1.16
N LEU A 139 -35.24 -19.42 1.03
CA LEU A 139 -34.19 -18.92 1.93
C LEU A 139 -34.65 -18.85 3.39
N LYS A 140 -35.94 -18.57 3.64
CA LYS A 140 -36.51 -18.61 5.00
C LYS A 140 -36.65 -20.03 5.54
N GLY A 141 -36.97 -21.01 4.69
CA GLY A 141 -36.97 -22.42 5.04
C GLY A 141 -35.58 -22.92 5.40
N ASP A 142 -34.57 -22.57 4.61
CA ASP A 142 -33.18 -22.97 4.83
C ASP A 142 -32.61 -22.41 6.14
N MET A 143 -32.94 -21.16 6.50
CA MET A 143 -32.57 -20.57 7.79
C MET A 143 -33.30 -21.22 8.97
N ALA A 144 -34.53 -21.69 8.79
CA ALA A 144 -35.26 -22.42 9.83
C ALA A 144 -34.69 -23.83 10.05
N ILE A 145 -34.25 -24.50 8.97
CA ILE A 145 -33.59 -25.81 9.04
C ILE A 145 -32.21 -25.70 9.70
N ALA A 146 -31.42 -24.66 9.39
CA ALA A 146 -30.12 -24.41 10.02
C ALA A 146 -30.20 -24.16 11.54
N GLY A 147 -31.30 -23.59 12.04
CA GLY A 147 -31.56 -23.44 13.47
C GLY A 147 -31.83 -24.77 14.20
N SER A 148 -32.30 -25.79 13.49
CA SER A 148 -32.57 -27.12 14.08
C SER A 148 -31.33 -28.03 14.14
N TYR A 149 -30.36 -27.86 13.24
CA TYR A 149 -29.09 -28.59 13.27
C TYR A 149 -28.10 -28.09 14.34
N CYS A 150 -28.34 -26.91 14.94
CA CYS A 150 -27.52 -26.41 16.04
C CYS A 150 -27.93 -26.97 17.41
N SER A 151 -29.12 -27.61 17.53
CA SER A 151 -29.62 -28.13 18.82
C SER A 151 -29.43 -29.65 19.01
N PHE A 152 -28.90 -30.40 18.03
CA PHE A 152 -28.76 -31.86 18.11
C PHE A 152 -27.31 -32.35 18.31
N ARG A 153 -26.35 -31.45 18.54
CA ARG A 153 -24.93 -31.83 18.76
C ARG A 153 -24.43 -31.56 20.18
N GLU A 154 -25.33 -31.45 21.13
CA GLU A 154 -25.07 -31.51 22.58
C GLU A 154 -25.96 -32.59 23.21
N THR A 155 -25.74 -33.86 22.88
CA THR A 155 -26.20 -35.03 23.67
C THR A 155 -25.52 -36.31 23.20
N VAL A 156 -24.21 -36.24 22.93
CA VAL A 156 -23.35 -37.43 22.90
C VAL A 156 -22.01 -37.06 23.54
N PHE A 157 -22.04 -36.65 24.81
CA PHE A 157 -20.91 -36.79 25.73
C PHE A 157 -21.42 -36.61 27.16
N MET A 158 -22.04 -37.65 27.70
CA MET A 158 -22.07 -37.92 29.15
C MET A 158 -22.28 -39.41 29.36
#